data_AF-A0A5M6I7L4-F1
#
_entry.id   AF-A0A5M6I7L4-F1
#
_cell.length_a   1.000
_cell.length_b   1.000
_cell.length_c   1.000
_cell.angle_alpha   90.00
_cell.angle_beta   90.00
_cell.angle_gamma   90.00
#
_symmetry.space_group_name_H-M   'P 1'
#
loop_
_entity.id
_entity.type
_entity.pdbx_description
1 polymer ?
#
loop_
_entity_poly.entity_id
_entity_poly.type
_entity_poly.pdbx_seq_one_letter_code
_entity_poly.pdbx_strand_id
1 'polypeptide(L)'
;MKKTTVSGIWRTPRRRAIAMLAALSILGCGYIFLLNHEESVMEEHYAELKTTDPILYLSEIRQAQGFRVFLSEYLDINDYSAPVPSAPPFLVGRWGLFKAEKRVGDDYIPDSCLTSLEIEDGRLRLLGEHERVVPATYSMTGDTATAHLTGEPAAAIRVVAYGSHVHHLEVQGLAVNGASRDRTWYGYLCH
;
A
#
# COMPACT_ATOMS: atom_id res chain seq x y z
N MET A 1 33.07 72.26 28.53
CA MET A 1 32.28 71.04 28.84
C MET A 1 31.39 70.71 27.65
N LYS A 2 31.73 69.66 26.88
CA LYS A 2 30.93 69.19 25.74
C LYS A 2 29.77 68.33 26.28
N LYS A 3 28.53 68.72 26.00
CA LYS A 3 27.35 67.89 26.26
C LYS A 3 27.28 66.81 25.19
N THR A 4 27.55 65.56 25.57
CA THR A 4 27.32 64.38 24.73
C THR A 4 25.82 64.09 24.74
N THR A 5 25.16 64.39 23.63
CA THR A 5 23.77 63.99 23.40
C THR A 5 23.76 62.51 23.03
N VAL A 6 23.54 61.63 24.02
CA VAL A 6 23.23 60.22 23.77
C VAL A 6 21.77 60.17 23.32
N SER A 7 21.54 60.25 22.01
CA SER A 7 20.20 60.12 21.44
C SER A 7 19.74 58.67 21.57
N GLY A 8 18.61 58.50 22.27
CA GLY A 8 18.05 57.21 22.68
C GLY A 8 17.88 56.20 21.55
N ILE A 9 18.61 55.09 21.67
CA ILE A 9 18.34 53.81 21.01
C ILE A 9 17.29 53.06 21.86
N TRP A 10 16.14 53.68 22.10
CA TRP A 10 14.96 52.97 22.63
C TRP A 10 13.98 52.80 21.48
N ARG A 11 14.37 51.99 20.48
CA ARG A 11 13.44 51.48 19.47
C ARG A 11 12.52 50.48 20.16
N THR A 12 11.25 50.85 20.25
CA THR A 12 10.18 50.22 21.02
C THR A 12 10.08 48.70 20.80
N PRO A 13 9.87 47.90 21.87
CA PRO A 13 9.75 46.43 21.79
C PRO A 13 8.65 45.98 20.82
N ARG A 14 7.60 46.80 20.65
CA ARG A 14 6.51 46.61 19.69
C ARG A 14 6.98 46.56 18.23
N ARG A 15 7.96 47.39 17.82
CA ARG A 15 8.48 47.37 16.43
C ARG A 15 9.33 46.13 16.18
N ARG A 16 10.08 45.66 17.18
CA ARG A 16 10.83 44.40 17.10
C ARG A 16 9.90 43.20 17.02
N ALA A 17 8.82 43.18 17.81
CA ALA A 17 7.81 42.13 17.76
C ALA A 17 7.10 42.08 16.39
N ILE A 18 6.70 43.23 15.83
CA ILE A 18 6.09 43.29 14.49
C ILE A 18 7.08 42.80 13.42
N ALA A 19 8.36 43.20 13.49
CA ALA A 19 9.37 42.75 12.54
C ALA A 19 9.63 41.24 12.63
N MET A 20 9.63 40.66 13.83
CA MET A 20 9.76 39.21 14.02
C MET A 20 8.54 38.46 13.48
N LEU A 21 7.32 38.95 13.75
CA LEU A 21 6.10 38.35 13.20
C LEU A 21 6.09 38.43 11.68
N ALA A 22 6.45 39.56 11.10
CA ALA A 22 6.55 39.71 9.64
C ALA A 22 7.59 38.74 9.05
N ALA A 23 8.76 38.61 9.67
CA ALA A 23 9.79 37.67 9.23
C ALA A 23 9.32 36.20 9.30
N LEU A 24 8.65 35.81 10.39
CA LEU A 24 8.07 34.48 10.53
C LEU A 24 6.96 34.23 9.51
N SER A 25 6.10 35.21 9.25
CA SER A 25 5.07 35.10 8.21
C SER A 25 5.68 34.95 6.82
N ILE A 26 6.71 35.72 6.48
CA ILE A 26 7.41 35.60 5.19
C ILE A 26 8.05 34.22 5.05
N LEU A 27 8.74 33.75 6.09
CA LEU A 27 9.35 32.41 6.09
C LEU A 27 8.28 31.31 5.97
N GLY A 28 7.19 31.41 6.72
CA GLY A 28 6.07 30.46 6.66
C GLY A 28 5.40 30.44 5.28
N CYS A 29 5.11 31.61 4.71
CA CYS A 29 4.55 31.71 3.35
C CYS A 29 5.53 31.16 2.30
N GLY A 30 6.82 31.47 2.42
CA GLY A 30 7.85 30.95 1.51
C GLY A 30 7.95 29.43 1.57
N TYR A 31 7.87 28.84 2.76
CA TYR A 31 7.87 27.39 2.94
C TYR A 31 6.63 26.72 2.35
N ILE A 32 5.43 27.26 2.59
CA ILE A 32 4.19 26.74 2.00
C ILE A 32 4.23 26.83 0.47
N PHE A 33 4.72 27.95 -0.08
CA PHE A 33 4.88 28.12 -1.51
C PHE A 33 5.81 27.06 -2.11
N LEU A 34 6.95 26.79 -1.45
CA LEU A 34 7.89 25.76 -1.88
C LEU A 34 7.24 24.38 -1.90
N LEU A 35 6.52 24.01 -0.83
CA LEU A 35 5.82 22.73 -0.74
C LEU A 35 4.80 22.56 -1.88
N ASN A 36 3.97 23.58 -2.12
CA ASN A 36 2.97 23.51 -3.19
C ASN A 36 3.62 23.44 -4.59
N HIS A 37 4.78 24.06 -4.76
CA HIS A 37 5.52 23.98 -6.02
C HIS A 37 6.07 22.57 -6.26
N GLU A 38 6.68 21.96 -5.24
CA GLU A 38 7.16 20.57 -5.34
C GLU A 38 6.00 19.60 -5.60
N GLU A 39 4.85 19.79 -4.94
CA GLU A 39 3.65 18.99 -5.17
C GLU A 39 3.17 19.08 -6.62
N SER A 40 3.07 20.29 -7.18
CA SER A 40 2.67 20.49 -8.58
C SER A 40 3.62 19.81 -9.58
N VAL A 41 4.93 19.86 -9.34
CA VAL A 41 5.92 19.21 -10.21
C VAL A 41 5.79 17.68 -10.14
N MET A 42 5.52 17.14 -8.95
CA MET A 42 5.29 15.70 -8.77
C MET A 42 3.99 15.24 -9.42
N GLU A 43 2.93 16.03 -9.34
CA GLU A 43 1.67 15.74 -10.03
C GLU A 43 1.85 15.68 -11.55
N GLU A 44 2.58 16.64 -12.14
CA GLU A 44 2.88 16.65 -13.57
C GLU A 44 3.74 15.45 -13.98
N HIS A 45 4.80 15.15 -13.21
CA HIS A 45 5.66 13.98 -13.43
C HIS A 45 4.88 12.66 -13.37
N TYR A 46 4.03 12.49 -12.36
CA TYR A 46 3.20 11.29 -12.23
C TYR A 46 2.13 11.17 -13.33
N ALA A 47 1.53 12.29 -13.74
CA ALA A 47 0.58 12.29 -14.85
C ALA A 47 1.27 11.87 -16.16
N GLU A 48 2.49 12.34 -16.41
CA GLU A 48 3.30 11.93 -17.55
C GLU A 48 3.64 10.44 -17.47
N LEU A 49 4.19 9.98 -16.33
CA LEU A 49 4.56 8.58 -16.13
C LEU A 49 3.39 7.62 -16.27
N LYS A 50 2.20 7.97 -15.73
CA LYS A 50 1.00 7.13 -15.83
C LYS A 50 0.63 6.80 -17.28
N THR A 51 1.01 7.65 -18.24
CA THR A 51 0.75 7.42 -19.68
C THR A 51 1.94 6.86 -20.45
N THR A 52 3.17 7.26 -20.09
CA THR A 52 4.39 6.92 -20.83
C THR A 52 5.06 5.63 -20.35
N ASP A 53 5.13 5.42 -19.03
CA ASP A 53 5.65 4.22 -18.39
C ASP A 53 4.84 3.88 -17.12
N PRO A 54 3.67 3.20 -17.29
CA PRO A 54 2.80 2.84 -16.18
C PRO A 54 3.48 1.93 -15.15
N ILE A 55 4.49 1.15 -15.56
CA ILE A 55 5.23 0.24 -14.66
C ILE A 55 6.09 1.06 -13.71
N LEU A 56 6.84 2.03 -14.25
CA LEU A 56 7.63 2.94 -13.44
C LEU A 56 6.73 3.78 -12.51
N TYR A 57 5.63 4.33 -13.03
CA TYR A 57 4.62 5.05 -12.24
C TYR A 57 4.16 4.24 -11.02
N LEU A 58 3.71 3.00 -11.24
CA LEU A 58 3.21 2.12 -10.20
C LEU A 58 4.29 1.79 -9.16
N SER A 59 5.55 1.62 -9.59
CA SER A 59 6.68 1.41 -8.67
C SER A 59 6.95 2.64 -7.81
N GLU A 60 6.95 3.84 -8.39
CA GLU A 60 7.21 5.09 -7.67
C GLU A 60 6.11 5.39 -6.64
N ILE A 61 4.83 5.32 -7.03
CA ILE A 61 3.74 5.57 -6.08
C ILE A 61 3.70 4.54 -4.96
N ARG A 62 4.07 3.29 -5.23
CA ARG A 62 4.14 2.24 -4.21
C ARG A 62 5.18 2.57 -3.14
N GLN A 63 6.32 3.11 -3.55
CA GLN A 63 7.39 3.51 -2.64
C GLN A 63 7.08 4.84 -1.92
N ALA A 64 6.55 5.83 -2.65
CA ALA A 64 6.33 7.17 -2.12
C ALA A 64 5.05 7.30 -1.28
N GLN A 65 3.95 6.67 -1.72
CA GLN A 65 2.61 6.84 -1.14
C GLN A 65 2.06 5.56 -0.48
N GLY A 66 2.76 4.44 -0.65
CA GLY A 66 2.44 3.16 -0.04
C GLY A 66 1.49 2.29 -0.86
N PHE A 67 1.31 1.06 -0.38
CA PHE A 67 0.61 -0.03 -1.08
C PHE A 67 -0.87 0.29 -1.33
N ARG A 68 -1.53 1.03 -0.44
CA ARG A 68 -2.95 1.35 -0.59
C ARG A 68 -3.22 2.23 -1.83
N VAL A 69 -2.39 3.25 -2.05
CA VAL A 69 -2.51 4.13 -3.23
C VAL A 69 -2.08 3.38 -4.48
N PHE A 70 -0.98 2.63 -4.39
CA PHE A 70 -0.56 1.72 -5.46
C PHE A 70 -1.70 0.79 -5.89
N LEU A 71 -2.41 0.19 -4.94
CA LEU A 71 -3.46 -0.77 -5.24
C LEU A 71 -4.61 -0.10 -6.01
N SER A 72 -5.11 1.06 -5.57
CA SER A 72 -6.19 1.75 -6.29
C SER A 72 -5.80 2.09 -7.73
N GLU A 73 -4.58 2.58 -7.95
CA GLU A 73 -4.08 2.92 -9.29
C GLU A 73 -3.82 1.66 -10.14
N TYR A 74 -3.28 0.59 -9.54
CA TYR A 74 -3.04 -0.69 -10.21
C TYR A 74 -4.35 -1.30 -10.72
N LEU A 75 -5.41 -1.28 -9.91
CA LEU A 75 -6.71 -1.84 -10.30
C LEU A 75 -7.38 -1.06 -11.43
N ASP A 76 -7.25 0.27 -11.42
CA ASP A 76 -7.75 1.16 -12.48
C ASP A 76 -7.02 0.89 -13.81
N ILE A 77 -5.69 0.82 -13.78
CA ILE A 77 -4.86 0.62 -14.97
C ILE A 77 -5.06 -0.79 -15.59
N ASN A 78 -5.26 -1.82 -14.77
CA ASN A 78 -5.31 -3.22 -15.21
C ASN A 78 -6.73 -3.80 -15.30
N ASP A 79 -7.77 -2.98 -15.10
CA ASP A 79 -9.20 -3.34 -15.17
C ASP A 79 -9.60 -4.61 -14.39
N TYR A 80 -9.20 -4.67 -13.12
CA TYR A 80 -9.60 -5.75 -12.20
C TYR A 80 -11.05 -5.62 -11.69
N SER A 81 -11.83 -4.70 -12.26
CA SER A 81 -13.25 -4.51 -11.93
C SER A 81 -14.10 -5.71 -12.36
N ALA A 82 -13.65 -6.44 -13.38
CA ALA A 82 -14.24 -7.69 -13.85
C ALA A 82 -13.30 -8.89 -13.62
N PRO A 83 -13.82 -10.13 -13.64
CA PRO A 83 -12.97 -11.32 -13.50
C PRO A 83 -11.98 -11.47 -14.66
N VAL A 84 -10.69 -11.47 -14.34
CA VAL A 84 -9.58 -11.71 -15.27
C VAL A 84 -8.81 -12.99 -14.91
N PRO A 85 -8.19 -13.68 -15.87
CA PRO A 85 -7.50 -14.95 -15.59
C PRO A 85 -6.16 -14.78 -14.87
N SER A 86 -5.47 -13.66 -15.02
CA SER A 86 -4.19 -13.42 -14.34
C SER A 86 -4.42 -12.98 -12.90
N ALA A 87 -3.59 -13.49 -12.00
CA ALA A 87 -3.60 -13.04 -10.61
C ALA A 87 -2.81 -11.72 -10.51
N PRO A 88 -3.23 -10.78 -9.65
CA PRO A 88 -2.42 -9.62 -9.34
C PRO A 88 -1.01 -10.06 -8.90
N PRO A 89 0.08 -9.50 -9.44
CA PRO A 89 1.44 -9.96 -9.18
C PRO A 89 1.83 -9.98 -7.70
N PHE A 90 1.23 -9.13 -6.88
CA PHE A 90 1.46 -9.08 -5.43
C PHE A 90 0.73 -10.21 -4.65
N LEU A 91 -0.18 -10.95 -5.29
CA LEU A 91 -0.78 -12.16 -4.74
C LEU A 91 -0.05 -13.42 -5.19
N VAL A 92 0.64 -13.37 -6.33
CA VAL A 92 1.33 -14.53 -6.91
C VAL A 92 2.41 -15.03 -5.95
N GLY A 93 2.40 -16.33 -5.71
CA GLY A 93 3.34 -17.00 -4.81
C GLY A 93 2.67 -18.04 -3.93
N ARG A 94 3.48 -18.67 -3.07
CA ARG A 94 3.05 -19.66 -2.10
C ARG A 94 2.90 -19.01 -0.73
N TRP A 95 1.74 -19.14 -0.10
CA TRP A 95 1.39 -18.53 1.17
C TRP A 95 1.08 -19.59 2.22
N GLY A 96 1.90 -19.70 3.26
CA GLY A 96 1.65 -20.59 4.39
C GLY A 96 0.40 -20.13 5.16
N LEU A 97 -0.56 -21.03 5.37
CA LEU A 97 -1.86 -20.72 5.96
C LEU A 97 -1.90 -21.04 7.46
N PHE A 98 -2.30 -20.07 8.27
CA PHE A 98 -2.40 -20.18 9.72
C PHE A 98 -3.80 -19.85 10.22
N LYS A 99 -4.19 -20.46 11.35
CA LYS A 99 -5.52 -20.25 11.96
C LYS A 99 -5.62 -18.97 12.78
N ALA A 100 -4.50 -18.35 13.13
CA ALA A 100 -4.43 -17.15 13.95
C ALA A 100 -3.46 -16.16 13.31
N GLU A 101 -3.82 -14.89 13.39
CA GLU A 101 -2.96 -13.79 12.96
C GLU A 101 -1.67 -13.78 13.80
N LYS A 102 -0.55 -13.66 13.10
CA LYS A 102 0.76 -13.35 13.66
C LYS A 102 1.12 -11.91 13.29
N ARG A 103 1.50 -11.11 14.29
CA ARG A 103 2.18 -9.84 14.07
C ARG A 103 3.63 -10.13 13.74
N VAL A 104 4.03 -9.83 12.52
CA VAL A 104 5.37 -10.13 12.03
C VAL A 104 5.99 -8.86 11.44
N GLY A 105 7.21 -8.94 10.95
CA GLY A 105 7.84 -7.87 10.17
C GLY A 105 7.99 -8.31 8.72
N ASP A 106 8.55 -7.43 7.89
CA ASP A 106 8.69 -7.68 6.44
C ASP A 106 9.56 -8.89 6.12
N ASP A 107 10.55 -9.22 6.97
CA ASP A 107 11.47 -10.34 6.78
C ASP A 107 10.96 -11.67 7.39
N TYR A 108 9.69 -11.75 7.76
CA TYR A 108 9.17 -12.95 8.42
C TYR A 108 8.97 -14.09 7.44
N ILE A 109 9.58 -15.22 7.80
CA ILE A 109 9.43 -16.49 7.10
C ILE A 109 8.62 -17.43 8.00
N PRO A 110 7.50 -18.00 7.51
CA PRO A 110 6.75 -18.97 8.29
C PRO A 110 7.57 -20.24 8.55
N ASP A 111 7.53 -20.75 9.78
CA ASP A 111 8.24 -21.97 10.21
C ASP A 111 7.86 -23.22 9.40
N SER A 112 6.68 -23.21 8.76
CA SER A 112 6.17 -24.29 7.94
C SER A 112 5.24 -23.76 6.85
N CYS A 113 5.42 -24.29 5.65
CA CYS A 113 4.56 -24.06 4.48
C CYS A 113 3.84 -25.34 4.04
N LEU A 114 3.71 -26.34 4.94
CA LEU A 114 3.07 -27.62 4.61
C LEU A 114 1.59 -27.46 4.24
N THR A 115 0.86 -26.63 5.00
CA THR A 115 -0.47 -26.18 4.62
C THR A 115 -0.35 -24.79 4.01
N SER A 116 -0.52 -24.67 2.71
CA SER A 116 -0.30 -23.42 1.99
C SER A 116 -1.24 -23.22 0.83
N LEU A 117 -1.43 -21.97 0.46
CA LEU A 117 -2.14 -21.52 -0.71
C LEU A 117 -1.13 -21.03 -1.74
N GLU A 118 -1.02 -21.69 -2.88
CA GLU A 118 -0.22 -21.22 -4.01
C GLU A 118 -1.15 -20.57 -5.04
N ILE A 119 -0.90 -19.30 -5.33
CA ILE A 119 -1.65 -18.47 -6.27
C ILE A 119 -0.77 -18.29 -7.50
N GLU A 120 -1.28 -18.69 -8.65
CA GLU A 120 -0.62 -18.58 -9.94
C GLU A 120 -1.61 -18.02 -10.97
N ASP A 121 -1.12 -17.66 -12.15
CA ASP A 121 -2.00 -17.23 -13.23
C ASP A 121 -2.99 -18.33 -13.63
N GLY A 122 -4.29 -18.01 -13.55
CA GLY A 122 -5.39 -18.87 -13.93
C GLY A 122 -5.71 -20.02 -12.97
N ARG A 123 -5.00 -20.16 -11.84
CA ARG A 123 -5.23 -21.27 -10.90
C ARG A 123 -4.83 -20.98 -9.46
N LEU A 124 -5.52 -21.68 -8.56
CA LEU A 124 -5.27 -21.69 -7.13
C LEU A 124 -4.96 -23.13 -6.71
N ARG A 125 -3.85 -23.34 -6.01
CA ARG A 125 -3.45 -24.64 -5.48
C ARG A 125 -3.46 -24.61 -3.95
N LEU A 126 -4.27 -25.45 -3.34
CA LEU A 126 -4.23 -25.71 -1.90
C LEU A 126 -3.34 -26.91 -1.65
N LEU A 127 -2.25 -26.68 -0.93
CA LEU A 127 -1.30 -27.69 -0.50
C LEU A 127 -1.57 -28.02 0.97
N GLY A 128 -1.53 -29.30 1.35
CA GLY A 128 -1.88 -29.76 2.69
C GLY A 128 -2.07 -31.27 2.73
N GLU A 129 -3.02 -31.75 3.53
CA GLU A 129 -3.34 -33.18 3.63
C GLU A 129 -3.96 -33.71 2.33
N HIS A 130 -4.73 -32.86 1.65
CA HIS A 130 -5.30 -33.13 0.35
C HIS A 130 -4.93 -32.00 -0.60
N GLU A 131 -3.99 -32.26 -1.51
CA GLU A 131 -3.66 -31.30 -2.57
C GLU A 131 -4.85 -31.12 -3.51
N ARG A 132 -5.15 -29.87 -3.83
CA ARG A 132 -6.23 -29.52 -4.75
C ARG A 132 -5.82 -28.35 -5.61
N VAL A 133 -6.00 -28.50 -6.92
CA VAL A 133 -5.77 -27.45 -7.91
C VAL A 133 -7.11 -27.07 -8.54
N VAL A 134 -7.43 -25.78 -8.51
CA VAL A 134 -8.71 -25.26 -9.01
C VAL A 134 -8.44 -24.11 -9.97
N PRO A 135 -8.98 -24.13 -11.20
CA PRO A 135 -8.93 -22.98 -12.09
C PRO A 135 -9.63 -21.78 -11.45
N ALA A 136 -9.00 -20.61 -11.54
CA ALA A 136 -9.44 -19.39 -10.88
C ALA A 136 -9.36 -18.19 -11.84
N THR A 137 -10.35 -17.30 -11.73
CA THR A 137 -10.25 -15.93 -12.22
C THR A 137 -10.36 -14.96 -11.06
N TYR A 138 -9.87 -13.74 -11.22
CA TYR A 138 -9.70 -12.78 -10.14
C TYR A 138 -10.40 -11.48 -10.50
N SER A 139 -11.17 -10.94 -9.57
CA SER A 139 -11.63 -9.55 -9.60
C SER A 139 -11.24 -8.90 -8.27
N MET A 140 -11.09 -7.58 -8.21
CA MET A 140 -10.74 -6.91 -6.97
C MET A 140 -11.61 -5.68 -6.70
N THR A 141 -11.95 -5.49 -5.43
CA THR A 141 -12.62 -4.30 -4.93
C THR A 141 -11.89 -3.81 -3.69
N GLY A 142 -11.28 -2.63 -3.76
CA GLY A 142 -10.46 -2.11 -2.66
C GLY A 142 -9.28 -3.02 -2.36
N ASP A 143 -9.14 -3.44 -1.10
CA ASP A 143 -8.07 -4.34 -0.62
C ASP A 143 -8.40 -5.84 -0.78
N THR A 144 -9.57 -6.18 -1.32
CA THR A 144 -10.07 -7.55 -1.35
C THR A 144 -10.14 -8.08 -2.78
N ALA A 145 -9.38 -9.14 -3.04
CA ALA A 145 -9.48 -9.94 -4.26
C ALA A 145 -10.50 -11.06 -4.07
N THR A 146 -11.43 -11.18 -5.01
CA THR A 146 -12.35 -12.30 -5.11
C THR A 146 -11.79 -13.27 -6.15
N ALA A 147 -11.40 -14.46 -5.70
CA ALA A 147 -11.03 -15.57 -6.57
C ALA A 147 -12.28 -16.38 -6.92
N HIS A 148 -12.71 -16.31 -8.17
CA HIS A 148 -13.84 -17.05 -8.72
C HIS A 148 -13.35 -18.44 -9.14
N LEU A 149 -13.75 -19.45 -8.38
CA LEU A 149 -13.26 -20.81 -8.53
C LEU A 149 -14.21 -21.64 -9.40
N THR A 150 -13.65 -22.45 -10.31
CA THR A 150 -14.48 -23.31 -11.15
C THR A 150 -15.01 -24.51 -10.34
N GLY A 151 -16.34 -24.61 -10.21
CA GLY A 151 -16.98 -25.70 -9.47
C GLY A 151 -16.98 -25.55 -7.95
N GLU A 152 -16.52 -24.40 -7.43
CA GLU A 152 -16.51 -24.08 -6.01
C GLU A 152 -17.02 -22.66 -5.75
N PRO A 153 -17.49 -22.33 -4.54
CA PRO A 153 -17.75 -20.96 -4.16
C PRO A 153 -16.49 -20.11 -4.27
N ALA A 154 -16.68 -18.83 -4.57
CA ALA A 154 -15.59 -17.88 -4.62
C ALA A 154 -14.90 -17.73 -3.25
N ALA A 155 -13.60 -17.48 -3.28
CA ALA A 155 -12.81 -17.17 -2.10
C ALA A 155 -12.50 -15.67 -2.04
N ALA A 156 -12.61 -15.09 -0.85
CA ALA A 156 -12.20 -13.72 -0.61
C ALA A 156 -10.78 -13.70 -0.03
N ILE A 157 -9.90 -12.92 -0.64
CA ILE A 157 -8.49 -12.76 -0.30
C ILE A 157 -8.25 -11.29 -0.02
N ARG A 158 -8.27 -10.90 1.26
CA ARG A 158 -7.99 -9.52 1.67
C ARG A 158 -6.49 -9.33 1.84
N VAL A 159 -5.95 -8.31 1.19
CA VAL A 159 -4.53 -7.97 1.21
C VAL A 159 -4.27 -7.02 2.36
N VAL A 160 -3.46 -7.45 3.32
CA VAL A 160 -3.05 -6.61 4.44
C VAL A 160 -1.63 -6.12 4.19
N ALA A 161 -1.49 -4.81 4.03
CA ALA A 161 -0.24 -4.15 3.69
C ALA A 161 0.10 -3.02 4.67
N TYR A 162 1.39 -2.86 4.94
CA TYR A 162 1.94 -1.75 5.73
C TYR A 162 3.04 -1.08 4.91
N GLY A 163 3.00 0.26 4.83
CA GLY A 163 3.91 1.00 3.95
C GLY A 163 3.79 0.54 2.50
N SER A 164 4.90 0.13 1.88
CA SER A 164 4.99 -0.34 0.49
C SER A 164 4.84 -1.86 0.33
N HIS A 165 4.73 -2.63 1.41
CA HIS A 165 4.84 -4.09 1.39
C HIS A 165 3.54 -4.79 1.77
N VAL A 166 3.25 -5.90 1.07
CA VAL A 166 2.20 -6.83 1.50
C VAL A 166 2.77 -7.65 2.63
N HIS A 167 2.07 -7.64 3.76
CA HIS A 167 2.54 -8.28 4.98
C HIS A 167 1.91 -9.66 5.14
N HIS A 168 0.60 -9.76 4.91
CA HIS A 168 -0.11 -11.03 4.94
C HIS A 168 -1.41 -10.96 4.14
N LEU A 169 -1.98 -12.13 3.88
CA LEU A 169 -3.30 -12.28 3.29
C LEU A 169 -4.28 -12.78 4.35
N GLU A 170 -5.53 -12.33 4.28
CA GLU A 170 -6.64 -12.98 4.98
C GLU A 170 -7.52 -13.67 3.96
N VAL A 171 -7.71 -14.97 4.12
CA VAL A 171 -8.38 -15.81 3.14
C VAL A 171 -9.62 -16.44 3.76
N GLN A 172 -10.77 -16.24 3.12
CA GLN A 172 -12.06 -16.79 3.50
C GLN A 172 -12.71 -17.52 2.32
N GLY A 173 -13.64 -18.43 2.59
CA GLY A 173 -14.36 -19.20 1.56
C GLY A 173 -13.63 -20.48 1.09
N LEU A 174 -12.37 -20.68 1.50
CA LEU A 174 -11.62 -21.91 1.23
C LEU A 174 -11.81 -22.95 2.33
N ALA A 175 -12.16 -24.17 1.93
CA ALA A 175 -12.13 -25.33 2.81
C ALA A 175 -10.71 -25.90 2.83
N VAL A 176 -9.97 -25.68 3.92
CA VAL A 176 -8.57 -26.12 4.07
C VAL A 176 -8.51 -27.25 5.09
N ASN A 177 -8.00 -28.42 4.70
CA ASN A 177 -7.94 -29.64 5.53
C ASN A 177 -9.26 -29.94 6.26
N GLY A 178 -10.38 -29.88 5.53
CA GLY A 178 -11.72 -30.16 6.07
C GLY A 178 -12.31 -29.09 7.00
N ALA A 179 -11.64 -27.95 7.19
CA ALA A 179 -12.18 -26.84 7.98
C ALA A 179 -13.35 -26.13 7.27
N SER A 180 -14.22 -25.50 8.06
CA SER A 180 -15.33 -24.69 7.54
C SER A 180 -14.84 -23.53 6.65
N ARG A 181 -15.62 -23.22 5.61
CA ARG A 181 -15.40 -22.09 4.69
C ARG A 181 -15.59 -20.72 5.35
N ASP A 182 -16.27 -20.67 6.50
CA ASP A 182 -16.48 -19.43 7.26
C ASP A 182 -15.24 -19.01 8.06
N ARG A 183 -14.19 -19.85 8.07
CA ARG A 183 -12.95 -19.56 8.79
C ARG A 183 -12.07 -18.63 7.95
N THR A 184 -11.51 -17.62 8.63
CA THR A 184 -10.41 -16.82 8.09
C THR A 184 -9.09 -17.55 8.31
N TRP A 185 -8.30 -17.63 7.25
CA TRP A 185 -6.93 -18.12 7.27
C TRP A 185 -5.97 -16.96 7.02
N TYR A 186 -4.87 -16.92 7.77
CA TYR A 186 -3.84 -15.90 7.63
C TYR A 186 -2.68 -16.47 6.82
N GLY A 187 -2.47 -15.92 5.62
CA GLY A 187 -1.45 -16.33 4.66
C GLY A 187 -0.18 -15.50 4.80
N TYR A 188 0.97 -16.14 4.98
CA TYR A 188 2.29 -15.50 4.99
C TYR A 188 3.14 -16.07 3.87
N LEU A 189 3.85 -15.21 3.13
CA LEU A 189 4.62 -15.62 1.96
C LEU A 189 5.70 -16.64 2.35
N CYS A 190 5.77 -17.73 1.60
CA CYS A 190 6.81 -18.74 1.67
C CYS A 190 7.95 -18.38 0.72
N HIS A 191 9.18 -18.71 1.10
CA HIS A 191 10.34 -18.68 0.20
C HIS A 191 10.46 -19.98 -0.60
#